data_AF-A0A6D2G8R7-F1
#
_entry.id   AF-A0A6D2G8R7-F1
#
_cell.length_a   1.000
_cell.length_b   1.000
_cell.length_c   1.000
_cell.angle_alpha   90.00
_cell.angle_beta   90.00
_cell.angle_gamma   90.00
#
_symmetry.space_group_name_H-M   'P 1'
#
loop_
_entity.id
_entity.type
_entity.pdbx_description
1 polymer ?
#
loop_
_entity_poly.entity_id
_entity_poly.type
_entity_poly.pdbx_seq_one_letter_code
_entity_poly.pdbx_strand_id
1 'polypeptide(L)'
;MNGKTLYTLDRLGTLSAGARIEHQTACCSIELQEHVANRFWSQVSRHGNNYFFNHNINLLKSKENMSVFMEMLLEERRRANFPDKPSRFRSLFACETIHDAARFRLLSHVPLNTTIYEVHQTAGCHRADMSLLNVNCPPPEMSHRLDLYWQGKTKELYPGYEPFWEVLVPLPAIIGGRIQE
;
A
#
# COMPACT_ATOMS: atom_id res chain seq x y z
N MET A 1 -7.54 6.76 17.42
CA MET A 1 -6.74 5.61 17.88
C MET A 1 -5.48 6.18 18.50
N ASN A 2 -5.38 6.25 19.82
CA ASN A 2 -4.16 6.70 20.48
C ASN A 2 -3.13 5.56 20.45
N GLY A 3 -1.92 5.83 19.95
CA GLY A 3 -0.68 5.13 20.35
C GLY A 3 -0.49 3.67 19.94
N LYS A 4 -1.10 3.18 18.85
CA LYS A 4 -0.83 1.80 18.37
C LYS A 4 0.45 1.76 17.53
N THR A 5 1.49 1.07 18.01
CA THR A 5 2.68 0.78 17.19
C THR A 5 2.29 -0.12 16.02
N LEU A 6 2.71 0.24 14.82
CA LEU A 6 2.57 -0.58 13.60
C LEU A 6 3.94 -1.10 13.17
N TYR A 7 3.97 -2.05 12.24
CA TYR A 7 5.21 -2.73 11.84
C TYR A 7 5.34 -2.78 10.31
N THR A 8 6.46 -2.32 9.76
CA THR A 8 6.75 -2.37 8.33
C THR A 8 7.93 -3.28 8.04
N LEU A 9 7.87 -4.02 6.93
CA LEU A 9 8.96 -4.84 6.44
C LEU A 9 9.85 -4.03 5.48
N ASP A 10 11.14 -3.89 5.77
CA ASP A 10 12.11 -3.18 4.93
C ASP A 10 12.64 -4.05 3.79
N ARG A 11 11.78 -4.36 2.82
CA ARG A 11 12.12 -5.21 1.66
C ARG A 11 13.28 -4.69 0.82
N LEU A 12 13.63 -3.42 0.97
CA LEU A 12 14.55 -2.70 0.09
C LEU A 12 15.84 -2.28 0.82
N GLY A 13 15.94 -2.56 2.12
CA GLY A 13 17.11 -2.21 2.93
C GLY A 13 17.32 -0.70 3.05
N THR A 14 16.23 0.09 2.94
CA THR A 14 16.29 1.55 2.85
C THR A 14 15.84 2.25 4.14
N LEU A 15 15.30 1.51 5.11
CA LEU A 15 14.78 2.09 6.34
C LEU A 15 15.83 2.07 7.46
N SER A 16 15.80 3.12 8.28
CA SER A 16 16.61 3.24 9.49
C SER A 16 15.76 3.81 10.63
N ALA A 17 16.09 3.45 11.87
CA ALA A 17 15.39 3.96 13.05
C ALA A 17 15.53 5.49 13.15
N GLY A 18 14.42 6.17 13.47
CA GLY A 18 14.33 7.62 13.51
C GLY A 18 14.15 8.28 12.13
N ALA A 19 14.21 7.52 11.03
CA ALA A 19 13.98 8.07 9.71
C ALA A 19 12.54 8.56 9.56
N ARG A 20 12.39 9.72 8.92
CA ARG A 20 11.09 10.24 8.50
C ARG A 20 10.92 9.94 7.01
N ILE A 21 9.94 9.11 6.69
CA ILE A 21 9.61 8.76 5.32
C ILE A 21 8.69 9.85 4.77
N GLU A 22 9.21 10.59 3.80
CA GLU A 22 8.52 11.69 3.13
C GLU A 22 7.90 11.25 1.80
N HIS A 23 7.01 12.09 1.27
CA HIS A 23 6.64 12.00 -0.15
C HIS A 23 7.85 12.34 -1.04
N GLN A 24 7.78 11.89 -2.29
CA GLN A 24 8.70 12.15 -3.38
C GLN A 24 7.93 12.79 -4.53
N THR A 25 8.62 13.55 -5.38
CA THR A 25 8.01 14.07 -6.61
C THR A 25 7.52 12.94 -7.51
N ALA A 26 6.32 13.08 -8.06
CA ALA A 26 5.73 12.12 -8.98
C ALA A 26 6.58 12.01 -10.28
N CYS A 27 7.04 10.80 -10.61
CA CYS A 27 7.97 10.54 -11.71
C CYS A 27 7.33 10.49 -13.12
N CYS A 28 6.47 11.44 -13.45
CA CYS A 28 5.80 11.51 -14.75
C CYS A 28 6.64 12.22 -15.83
N SER A 29 6.34 11.95 -17.11
CA SER A 29 6.94 12.68 -18.24
C SER A 29 6.45 14.13 -18.27
N ILE A 30 7.22 15.03 -18.89
CA ILE A 30 6.90 16.46 -18.95
C ILE A 30 5.52 16.70 -19.56
N GLU A 31 5.16 15.94 -20.59
CA GLU A 31 3.89 16.03 -21.31
C GLU A 31 2.68 15.67 -20.43
N LEU A 32 2.90 14.89 -19.37
CA LEU A 32 1.85 14.44 -18.46
C LEU A 32 1.81 15.22 -17.14
N GLN A 33 2.73 16.15 -16.90
CA GLN A 33 2.82 16.89 -15.63
C GLN A 33 1.53 17.64 -15.31
N GLU A 34 0.96 18.35 -16.28
CA GLU A 34 -0.30 19.09 -16.08
C GLU A 34 -1.47 18.15 -15.77
N HIS A 35 -1.58 17.04 -16.51
CA HIS A 35 -2.60 16.03 -16.26
C HIS A 35 -2.48 15.44 -14.84
N VAL A 36 -1.26 15.10 -14.44
CA VAL A 36 -0.97 14.56 -13.10
C VAL A 36 -1.28 15.59 -12.02
N ALA A 37 -0.90 16.85 -12.21
CA ALA A 37 -1.17 17.92 -11.25
C ALA A 37 -2.69 18.18 -11.09
N ASN A 38 -3.45 18.10 -12.18
CA ASN A 38 -4.90 18.35 -12.15
C ASN A 38 -5.70 17.19 -11.56
N ARG A 39 -5.24 15.95 -11.72
CA ARG A 39 -6.01 14.75 -11.31
C ARG A 39 -5.51 14.11 -10.01
N PHE A 40 -4.22 14.22 -9.74
CA PHE A 40 -3.52 13.52 -8.67
C PHE A 40 -2.71 14.51 -7.80
N TRP A 41 -1.55 14.09 -7.31
CA TRP A 41 -0.68 14.88 -6.46
C TRP A 41 0.70 14.99 -7.11
N SER A 42 1.35 16.13 -6.92
CA SER A 42 2.75 16.32 -7.29
C SER A 42 3.72 15.54 -6.39
N GLN A 43 3.28 15.16 -5.18
CA GLN A 43 4.06 14.49 -4.15
C GLN A 43 3.39 13.17 -3.74
N VAL A 44 4.09 12.06 -3.92
CA VAL A 44 3.61 10.69 -3.76
C VAL A 44 4.59 9.84 -2.98
N SER A 45 4.14 8.70 -2.46
CA SER A 45 5.04 7.70 -1.88
C SER A 45 5.91 7.07 -2.98
N ARG A 46 7.00 6.43 -2.57
CA ARG A 46 7.79 5.56 -3.46
C ARG A 46 6.93 4.49 -4.14
N HIS A 47 5.92 3.94 -3.46
CA HIS A 47 4.98 2.99 -4.05
C HIS A 47 4.18 3.59 -5.20
N GLY A 48 3.67 4.81 -5.01
CA GLY A 48 3.00 5.57 -6.07
C GLY A 48 3.90 5.75 -7.29
N ASN A 49 5.15 6.15 -7.07
CA ASN A 49 6.13 6.22 -8.16
C ASN A 49 6.34 4.86 -8.81
N ASN A 50 6.56 3.79 -8.05
CA ASN A 50 6.83 2.47 -8.61
C ASN A 50 5.69 1.90 -9.45
N TYR A 51 4.42 2.16 -9.12
CA TYR A 51 3.28 1.46 -9.74
C TYR A 51 2.37 2.33 -10.62
N PHE A 52 2.34 3.65 -10.45
CA PHE A 52 1.43 4.50 -11.24
C PHE A 52 2.16 5.63 -11.98
N PHE A 53 3.10 6.30 -11.31
CA PHE A 53 3.78 7.44 -11.93
C PHE A 53 5.06 7.06 -12.69
N ASN A 54 5.53 5.81 -12.63
CA ASN A 54 6.71 5.36 -13.39
C ASN A 54 6.38 5.19 -14.88
N HIS A 55 6.87 6.15 -15.69
CA HIS A 55 6.70 6.15 -17.15
C HIS A 55 7.40 5.00 -17.89
N ASN A 56 8.22 4.19 -17.22
CA ASN A 56 8.82 2.99 -17.82
C ASN A 56 7.89 1.77 -17.77
N ILE A 57 6.76 1.86 -17.06
CA ILE A 57 5.78 0.77 -17.03
C ILE A 57 4.92 0.83 -18.29
N ASN A 58 4.84 -0.30 -18.98
CA ASN A 58 3.90 -0.52 -20.06
C ASN A 58 2.79 -1.45 -19.58
N LEU A 59 1.53 -1.01 -19.65
CA LEU A 59 0.35 -1.76 -19.16
C LEU A 59 0.15 -3.13 -19.84
N LEU A 60 0.76 -3.36 -21.00
CA LEU A 60 0.68 -4.65 -21.69
C LEU A 60 1.92 -5.51 -21.48
N LYS A 61 3.11 -4.90 -21.49
CA LYS A 61 4.39 -5.62 -21.58
C LYS A 61 5.13 -5.79 -20.24
N SER A 62 4.87 -4.94 -19.25
CA SER A 62 5.54 -5.00 -17.95
C SER A 62 5.00 -6.16 -17.11
N LYS A 63 5.88 -6.78 -16.32
CA LYS A 63 5.51 -7.89 -15.40
C LYS A 63 4.59 -7.42 -14.28
N GLU A 64 4.63 -6.14 -13.98
CA GLU A 64 3.87 -5.46 -12.94
C GLU A 64 2.47 -5.03 -13.41
N ASN A 65 2.10 -5.30 -14.67
CA ASN A 65 0.87 -4.80 -15.29
C ASN A 65 -0.39 -5.04 -14.45
N MET A 66 -0.60 -6.25 -13.92
CA MET A 66 -1.77 -6.55 -13.11
C MET A 66 -1.77 -5.79 -11.78
N SER A 67 -0.61 -5.59 -11.16
CA SER A 67 -0.47 -4.77 -9.95
C SER A 67 -0.79 -3.31 -10.26
N VAL A 68 -0.36 -2.78 -11.40
CA VAL A 68 -0.71 -1.43 -11.84
C VAL A 68 -2.21 -1.29 -12.07
N PHE A 69 -2.84 -2.23 -12.79
CA PHE A 69 -4.29 -2.22 -12.99
C PHE A 69 -5.05 -2.26 -11.65
N MET A 70 -4.62 -3.11 -10.72
CA MET A 70 -5.20 -3.20 -9.38
C MET A 70 -5.12 -1.87 -8.62
N GLU A 71 -3.95 -1.22 -8.63
CA GLU A 71 -3.73 0.09 -7.99
C GLU A 71 -4.56 1.21 -8.65
N MET A 72 -4.71 1.20 -9.98
CA MET A 72 -5.58 2.13 -10.70
C MET A 72 -7.05 1.97 -10.27
N LEU A 73 -7.55 0.74 -10.21
CA LEU A 73 -8.93 0.45 -9.80
C LEU A 73 -9.17 0.87 -8.34
N LEU A 74 -8.20 0.63 -7.45
CA LEU A 74 -8.28 1.04 -6.05
C LEU A 74 -8.36 2.55 -5.92
N GLU A 75 -7.48 3.30 -6.57
CA GLU A 75 -7.44 4.75 -6.43
C GLU A 75 -8.68 5.41 -7.05
N GLU A 76 -9.16 4.94 -8.20
CA GLU A 76 -10.40 5.47 -8.78
C GLU A 76 -11.62 5.17 -7.88
N ARG A 77 -11.71 3.95 -7.30
CA ARG A 77 -12.77 3.63 -6.33
C ARG A 77 -12.69 4.50 -5.08
N ARG A 78 -11.48 4.73 -4.56
CA ARG A 78 -11.24 5.59 -3.39
C ARG A 78 -11.71 7.02 -3.67
N ARG A 79 -11.28 7.60 -4.79
CA ARG A 79 -11.63 8.98 -5.18
C ARG A 79 -13.14 9.16 -5.34
N ALA A 80 -13.82 8.18 -5.93
CA ALA A 80 -15.25 8.25 -6.18
C ALA A 80 -16.09 8.10 -4.90
N ASN A 81 -15.76 7.13 -4.04
CA ASN A 81 -16.68 6.67 -2.98
C ASN A 81 -16.12 6.81 -1.55
N PHE A 82 -14.81 6.95 -1.40
CA PHE A 82 -14.12 6.95 -0.10
C PHE A 82 -13.03 8.04 -0.02
N PRO A 83 -13.34 9.31 -0.39
CA PRO A 83 -12.32 10.36 -0.56
C PRO A 83 -11.56 10.68 0.73
N ASP A 84 -12.17 10.46 1.90
CA ASP A 84 -11.56 10.68 3.21
C ASP A 84 -10.53 9.62 3.61
N LYS A 85 -10.45 8.50 2.87
CA LYS A 85 -9.46 7.45 3.13
C LYS A 85 -8.11 7.83 2.51
N PRO A 86 -6.98 7.51 3.16
CA PRO A 86 -5.66 7.76 2.59
C PRO A 86 -5.42 6.94 1.32
N SER A 87 -4.74 7.55 0.36
CA SER A 87 -4.34 6.87 -0.88
C SER A 87 -3.16 5.94 -0.64
N ARG A 88 -3.20 4.76 -1.27
CA ARG A 88 -2.05 3.84 -1.36
C ARG A 88 -0.85 4.50 -2.04
N PHE A 89 -1.09 5.40 -2.98
CA PHE A 89 -0.03 6.17 -3.63
C PHE A 89 0.62 7.21 -2.73
N ARG A 90 0.08 7.49 -1.55
CA ARG A 90 0.62 8.49 -0.60
C ARG A 90 0.88 7.93 0.80
N SER A 91 0.93 6.61 0.92
CA SER A 91 1.06 5.91 2.20
C SER A 91 2.28 4.99 2.23
N LEU A 92 2.77 4.72 3.43
CA LEU A 92 3.56 3.56 3.78
C LEU A 92 2.62 2.39 4.12
N PHE A 93 3.06 1.15 3.90
CA PHE A 93 2.32 -0.05 4.27
C PHE A 93 2.89 -0.64 5.55
N ALA A 94 2.00 -0.98 6.48
CA ALA A 94 2.36 -1.59 7.75
C ALA A 94 1.39 -2.71 8.14
N CYS A 95 1.76 -3.46 9.17
CA CYS A 95 0.97 -4.49 9.82
C CYS A 95 0.70 -4.08 11.26
N GLU A 96 -0.35 -4.63 11.88
CA GLU A 96 -0.68 -4.35 13.27
C GLU A 96 0.14 -5.15 14.28
N THR A 97 0.75 -6.25 13.83
CA THR A 97 1.54 -7.15 14.67
C THR A 97 2.87 -7.50 14.02
N ILE A 98 3.87 -7.84 14.84
CA ILE A 98 5.16 -8.37 14.37
C ILE A 98 4.92 -9.68 13.60
N HIS A 99 4.03 -10.54 14.10
CA HIS A 99 3.68 -11.80 13.45
C HIS A 99 3.15 -11.60 12.02
N ASP A 100 2.27 -10.62 11.80
CA ASP A 100 1.77 -10.30 10.46
C ASP A 100 2.86 -9.75 9.55
N ALA A 101 3.77 -8.92 10.07
CA ALA A 101 4.93 -8.43 9.32
C ALA A 101 5.91 -9.56 8.97
N ALA A 102 6.10 -10.53 9.86
CA ALA A 102 6.89 -11.74 9.60
C ALA A 102 6.20 -12.65 8.57
N ARG A 103 4.88 -12.83 8.66
CA ARG A 103 4.07 -13.52 7.63
C ARG A 103 4.20 -12.82 6.28
N PHE A 104 4.17 -11.49 6.24
CA PHE A 104 4.37 -10.72 5.01
C PHE A 104 5.75 -10.93 4.39
N ARG A 105 6.79 -11.15 5.20
CA ARG A 105 8.14 -11.48 4.73
C ARG A 105 8.13 -12.75 3.88
N LEU A 106 7.45 -13.78 4.36
CA LEU A 106 7.28 -15.05 3.63
C LEU A 106 6.49 -14.85 2.33
N LEU A 107 5.36 -14.14 2.40
CA LEU A 107 4.52 -13.83 1.23
C LEU A 107 5.22 -12.97 0.17
N SER A 108 6.18 -12.14 0.60
CA SER A 108 6.95 -11.26 -0.28
C SER A 108 8.16 -11.95 -0.92
N HIS A 109 8.44 -13.22 -0.59
CA HIS A 109 9.59 -13.99 -1.07
C HIS A 109 10.94 -13.26 -0.89
N VAL A 110 11.10 -12.53 0.22
CA VAL A 110 12.36 -11.87 0.58
C VAL A 110 13.13 -12.69 1.62
N PRO A 111 14.46 -12.48 1.80
CA PRO A 111 15.25 -13.22 2.78
C PRO A 111 14.67 -13.17 4.20
N LEU A 112 14.81 -14.25 4.97
CA LEU A 112 14.29 -14.35 6.34
C LEU A 112 14.89 -13.32 7.30
N ASN A 113 16.08 -12.79 7.01
CA ASN A 113 16.73 -11.73 7.77
C ASN A 113 16.31 -10.30 7.36
N THR A 114 15.33 -10.15 6.46
CA THR A 114 14.83 -8.84 6.03
C THR A 114 14.22 -8.09 7.22
N THR A 115 14.78 -6.94 7.57
CA THR A 115 14.44 -6.23 8.80
C THR A 115 12.97 -5.81 8.87
N ILE A 116 12.34 -5.97 10.04
CA ILE A 116 11.07 -5.31 10.39
C ILE A 116 11.39 -4.10 11.29
N TYR A 117 10.70 -3.00 11.03
CA TYR A 117 10.76 -1.79 11.86
C TYR A 117 9.38 -1.45 12.41
N GLU A 118 9.36 -0.80 13.56
CA GLU A 118 8.19 -0.09 14.03
C GLU A 118 7.87 1.12 13.13
N VAL A 119 6.61 1.51 13.09
CA VAL A 119 6.13 2.73 12.45
C VAL A 119 5.31 3.52 13.46
N HIS A 120 5.73 4.76 13.70
CA HIS A 120 5.12 5.68 14.64
C HIS A 120 4.34 6.75 13.87
N GLN A 121 3.07 6.47 13.58
CA GLN A 121 2.05 7.44 13.17
C GLN A 121 0.72 6.69 13.09
N THR A 122 -0.36 7.22 13.67
CA THR A 122 -1.65 6.50 13.73
C THR A 122 -2.87 7.32 13.35
N ALA A 123 -2.72 8.63 13.11
CA ALA A 123 -3.83 9.45 12.65
C ALA A 123 -4.09 9.20 11.15
N GLY A 124 -5.37 9.05 10.78
CA GLY A 124 -5.80 8.93 9.38
C GLY A 124 -5.39 7.63 8.68
N CYS A 125 -4.98 6.59 9.42
CA CYS A 125 -4.63 5.29 8.84
C CYS A 125 -5.86 4.55 8.31
N HIS A 126 -5.65 3.69 7.31
CA HIS A 126 -6.69 2.81 6.78
C HIS A 126 -6.27 1.35 6.88
N ARG A 127 -7.08 0.55 7.57
CA ARG A 127 -6.87 -0.89 7.73
C ARG A 127 -7.73 -1.62 6.72
N ALA A 128 -7.14 -2.53 5.95
CA ALA A 128 -7.84 -3.27 4.91
C ALA A 128 -7.30 -4.69 4.74
N ASP A 129 -8.11 -5.55 4.17
CA ASP A 129 -7.72 -6.91 3.85
C ASP A 129 -7.03 -6.94 2.48
N MET A 130 -5.71 -7.11 2.49
CA MET A 130 -4.86 -7.13 1.29
C MET A 130 -5.19 -8.34 0.40
N SER A 131 -5.71 -9.43 0.96
CA SER A 131 -6.06 -10.62 0.19
C SER A 131 -7.23 -10.39 -0.77
N LEU A 132 -8.00 -9.31 -0.57
CA LEU A 132 -9.02 -8.85 -1.52
C LEU A 132 -8.42 -8.29 -2.83
N LEU A 133 -7.13 -7.95 -2.84
CA LEU A 133 -6.42 -7.37 -3.98
C LEU A 133 -5.98 -8.44 -4.99
N ASN A 134 -6.94 -9.24 -5.43
CA ASN A 134 -6.73 -10.30 -6.39
C ASN A 134 -7.79 -10.22 -7.51
N VAL A 135 -7.30 -9.95 -8.70
CA VAL A 135 -8.07 -9.81 -9.95
C VAL A 135 -8.55 -11.14 -10.55
N ASN A 136 -8.15 -12.27 -9.98
CA ASN A 136 -8.65 -13.59 -10.35
C ASN A 136 -10.09 -13.81 -9.82
N CYS A 137 -11.04 -13.04 -10.34
CA CYS A 137 -12.46 -13.13 -10.06
C CYS A 137 -13.30 -12.46 -11.16
N PRO A 138 -14.62 -12.72 -11.26
CA PRO A 138 -15.49 -12.01 -12.18
C PRO A 138 -15.58 -10.49 -11.88
N PRO A 139 -15.84 -9.63 -12.88
CA PRO A 139 -15.85 -8.18 -12.69
C PRO A 139 -16.80 -7.64 -11.59
N PRO A 140 -18.05 -8.14 -11.43
CA PRO A 140 -18.92 -7.70 -10.34
C PRO A 140 -18.34 -8.03 -8.96
N GLU A 141 -17.68 -9.19 -8.83
CA GLU A 141 -16.99 -9.55 -7.60
C GLU A 141 -15.81 -8.63 -7.34
N MET A 142 -15.00 -8.33 -8.36
CA MET A 142 -13.90 -7.38 -8.23
C MET A 142 -14.39 -6.01 -7.73
N SER A 143 -15.49 -5.49 -8.30
CA SER A 143 -16.12 -4.25 -7.85
C SER A 143 -16.50 -4.30 -6.37
N HIS A 144 -17.09 -5.41 -5.91
CA HIS A 144 -17.45 -5.59 -4.51
C HIS A 144 -16.22 -5.69 -3.58
N ARG A 145 -15.15 -6.39 -4.01
CA ARG A 145 -13.89 -6.48 -3.26
C ARG A 145 -13.24 -5.10 -3.06
N LEU A 146 -13.29 -4.22 -4.07
CA LEU A 146 -12.81 -2.84 -3.94
C LEU A 146 -13.58 -2.04 -2.86
N ASP A 147 -14.90 -2.20 -2.81
CA ASP A 147 -15.73 -1.55 -1.77
C ASP A 147 -15.40 -2.10 -0.38
N LEU A 148 -15.27 -3.43 -0.22
CA LEU A 148 -14.89 -4.05 1.05
C LEU A 148 -13.52 -3.57 1.53
N TYR A 149 -12.54 -3.51 0.63
CA TYR A 149 -11.20 -3.02 0.92
C TYR A 149 -11.24 -1.60 1.50
N TRP A 150 -11.95 -0.67 0.85
CA TRP A 150 -12.02 0.73 1.32
C TRP A 150 -12.97 0.94 2.51
N GLN A 151 -13.91 0.03 2.73
CA GLN A 151 -14.71 -0.03 3.96
C GLN A 151 -13.91 -0.59 5.16
N GLY A 152 -12.74 -1.19 4.93
CA GLY A 152 -11.97 -1.87 5.97
C GLY A 152 -12.64 -3.16 6.44
N LYS A 153 -13.41 -3.80 5.56
CA LYS A 153 -14.10 -5.07 5.78
C LYS A 153 -13.44 -6.18 5.00
N THR A 154 -13.81 -7.41 5.32
CA THR A 154 -13.40 -8.61 4.62
C THR A 154 -14.62 -9.48 4.29
N LYS A 155 -14.43 -10.47 3.41
CA LYS A 155 -15.38 -11.55 3.17
C LYS A 155 -14.60 -12.87 3.06
N GLU A 156 -15.25 -13.99 3.39
CA GLU A 156 -14.68 -15.30 3.15
C GLU A 156 -14.48 -15.52 1.64
N LEU A 157 -13.22 -15.69 1.21
CA LEU A 157 -12.87 -15.93 -0.20
C LEU A 157 -12.87 -17.42 -0.56
N TYR A 158 -12.65 -18.28 0.42
CA TYR A 158 -12.64 -19.74 0.35
C TYR A 158 -12.83 -20.33 1.76
N PRO A 159 -13.26 -21.60 1.91
CA PRO A 159 -13.44 -22.21 3.23
C PRO A 159 -12.17 -22.16 4.08
N GLY A 160 -12.27 -21.62 5.30
CA GLY A 160 -11.13 -21.48 6.21
C GLY A 160 -10.22 -20.29 5.88
N TYR A 161 -10.74 -19.31 5.13
CA TYR A 161 -10.01 -18.10 4.77
C TYR A 161 -9.58 -17.28 5.98
N GLU A 162 -8.28 -17.00 6.04
CA GLU A 162 -7.69 -16.05 6.98
C GLU A 162 -7.29 -14.76 6.24
N PRO A 163 -7.86 -13.60 6.59
CA PRO A 163 -7.51 -12.32 5.96
C PRO A 163 -6.07 -11.92 6.29
N PHE A 164 -5.43 -11.25 5.33
CA PHE A 164 -4.15 -10.58 5.55
C PHE A 164 -4.42 -9.08 5.73
N TRP A 165 -4.38 -8.59 6.96
CA TRP A 165 -4.66 -7.19 7.26
C TRP A 165 -3.43 -6.30 7.05
N GLU A 166 -3.52 -5.40 6.08
CA GLU A 166 -2.57 -4.31 5.89
C GLU A 166 -3.12 -3.00 6.48
N VAL A 167 -2.21 -2.10 6.82
CA VAL A 167 -2.51 -0.75 7.29
C VAL A 167 -1.79 0.25 6.41
N LEU A 168 -2.56 1.12 5.75
CA LEU A 168 -2.05 2.29 5.05
C LEU A 168 -1.76 3.38 6.08
N VAL A 169 -0.50 3.73 6.22
CA VAL A 169 -0.01 4.82 7.08
C VAL A 169 0.26 6.03 6.19
N PRO A 170 -0.53 7.13 6.28
CA PRO A 170 -0.31 8.31 5.47
C PRO A 170 1.10 8.86 5.71
N LEU A 171 1.80 9.21 4.64
CA LEU A 171 3.07 9.91 4.78
C LEU A 171 2.82 11.39 5.13
N PRO A 172 3.73 12.03 5.88
CA PRO A 172 4.98 11.47 6.39
C PRO A 172 4.80 10.53 7.58
N ALA A 173 5.64 9.50 7.63
CA ALA A 173 5.65 8.49 8.69
C ALA A 173 7.03 8.41 9.35
N ILE A 174 7.08 8.16 10.66
CA ILE A 174 8.33 8.04 11.42
C ILE A 174 8.62 6.55 11.63
N ILE A 175 9.84 6.14 11.32
CA ILE A 175 10.33 4.78 11.56
C ILE A 175 10.86 4.69 12.98
N GLY A 176 10.35 3.72 13.74
CA GLY A 176 10.76 3.45 15.12
C GLY A 176 11.89 2.43 15.20
N GLY A 177 11.89 1.66 16.30
CA GLY A 177 12.92 0.66 16.57
C GLY A 177 12.95 -0.47 15.54
N ARG A 178 14.14 -1.05 15.34
CA ARG A 178 14.29 -2.33 14.64
C ARG A 178 13.78 -3.46 15.54
N ILE A 179 12.98 -4.36 14.99
CA ILE A 179 12.54 -5.57 15.70
C ILE A 179 13.67 -6.60 15.71
N GLN A 180 13.95 -7.15 16.89
CA GLN A 180 14.78 -8.33 17.07
C GLN A 180 13.83 -9.52 17.25
N GLU A 181 13.93 -10.48 16.33
CA GLU A 181 13.15 -11.73 16.33
C GLU A 181 13.99 -12.90 16.83
#